data_AF-A0A348N0L6-F1
#
_entry.id   AF-A0A348N0L6-F1
#
_cell.length_a   1.000
_cell.length_b   1.000
_cell.length_c   1.000
_cell.angle_alpha   90.00
_cell.angle_beta   90.00
_cell.angle_gamma   90.00
#
_symmetry.space_group_name_H-M   'P 1'
#
loop_
_entity.id
_entity.type
_entity.pdbx_description
1 polymer ?
#
loop_
_entity_poly.entity_id
_entity_poly.type
_entity_poly.pdbx_seq_one_letter_code
_entity_poly.pdbx_strand_id
1 'polypeptide(L)'
;GPEDDEQVIRGTLGRLLFSGNIIDKSVNVLSGGEKGRMMFGKLLLQKPNILIMDEPTNHMDMESIESLNMALERYEGTLIFVTHDREFISSLATRVFDMTGEGIVDFKGSYEEYLSSQGIQ
;
A
#
# COMPACT_ATOMS: atom_id res chain seq x y z
N GLY A 1 4.97 -6.91 -24.76
CA GLY A 1 6.07 -7.81 -25.16
C GLY A 1 7.13 -7.83 -24.06
N PRO A 2 8.20 -8.63 -24.18
CA PRO A 2 9.20 -8.77 -23.12
C PRO A 2 9.89 -7.45 -22.72
N GLU A 3 9.98 -6.47 -23.63
CA GLU A 3 10.47 -5.11 -23.32
C GLU A 3 9.47 -4.27 -22.51
N ASP A 4 8.16 -4.42 -22.76
CA ASP A 4 7.11 -3.79 -21.95
C ASP A 4 7.13 -4.33 -20.52
N ASP A 5 7.40 -5.63 -20.37
CA ASP A 5 7.47 -6.28 -19.06
C ASP A 5 8.65 -5.76 -18.23
N GLU A 6 9.82 -5.57 -18.84
CA GLU A 6 10.97 -4.99 -18.14
C GLU A 6 10.73 -3.52 -17.73
N GLN A 7 10.08 -2.73 -18.59
CA GLN A 7 9.75 -1.34 -18.28
C GLN A 7 8.71 -1.24 -17.15
N VAL A 8 7.73 -2.13 -17.12
CA VAL A 8 6.74 -2.24 -16.03
C VAL A 8 7.40 -2.70 -14.72
N ILE A 9 8.33 -3.65 -14.79
CA ILE A 9 9.12 -4.10 -13.62
C ILE A 9 9.93 -2.95 -13.06
N ARG A 10 10.70 -2.24 -13.89
CA ARG A 10 11.50 -1.08 -13.48
C ARG A 10 10.64 0.06 -12.94
N GLY A 11 9.49 0.34 -13.55
CA GLY A 11 8.57 1.38 -13.08
C GLY A 11 7.89 1.05 -11.75
N THR A 12 7.60 -0.23 -11.49
CA THR A 12 7.01 -0.69 -10.22
C THR A 12 8.04 -0.70 -9.10
N LEU A 13 9.25 -1.20 -9.39
CA LEU A 13 10.37 -1.20 -8.46
C LEU A 13 10.87 0.22 -8.16
N GLY A 14 10.90 1.12 -9.15
CA GLY A 14 11.27 2.53 -8.97
C GLY A 14 10.32 3.29 -8.04
N ARG A 15 9.00 3.02 -8.11
CA ARG A 15 8.02 3.56 -7.14
C ARG A 15 8.27 3.06 -5.71
N LEU A 16 8.87 1.88 -5.61
CA LEU A 16 9.26 1.27 -4.35
C LEU A 16 10.69 1.64 -3.90
N LEU A 17 11.26 2.70 -4.50
CA LEU A 17 12.61 3.22 -4.24
C LEU A 17 13.75 2.25 -4.60
N PHE A 18 13.46 1.17 -5.34
CA PHE A 18 14.49 0.34 -5.96
C PHE A 18 14.88 0.96 -7.30
N SER A 19 15.83 1.89 -7.26
CA SER A 19 16.41 2.51 -8.45
C SER A 19 17.93 2.44 -8.44
N GLY A 20 18.56 2.48 -9.63
CA GLY A 20 20.01 2.48 -9.78
C GLY A 20 20.71 1.23 -9.23
N ASN A 21 21.80 1.43 -8.47
CA ASN A 21 22.72 0.38 -7.99
C ASN A 21 22.12 -0.61 -6.97
N ILE A 22 20.85 -0.45 -6.58
CA ILE A 22 20.16 -1.38 -5.67
C ILE A 22 19.64 -2.61 -6.42
N ILE A 23 19.38 -2.49 -7.73
CA ILE A 23 18.87 -3.58 -8.57
C ILE A 23 19.85 -4.77 -8.61
N ASP A 24 21.16 -4.50 -8.55
CA ASP A 24 22.22 -5.51 -8.57
C ASP A 24 22.61 -6.04 -7.17
N LYS A 25 22.02 -5.53 -6.09
CA LYS A 25 22.30 -6.02 -4.74
C LYS A 25 21.58 -7.33 -4.49
N SER A 26 22.28 -8.28 -3.86
CA SER A 26 21.66 -9.51 -3.39
C SER A 26 20.55 -9.20 -2.37
N VAL A 27 19.42 -9.90 -2.46
CA VAL A 27 18.30 -9.80 -1.50
C VAL A 27 18.75 -10.04 -0.05
N ASN A 28 19.86 -10.76 0.13
CA ASN A 28 20.44 -11.09 1.44
C ASN A 28 21.07 -9.88 2.16
N VAL A 29 21.44 -8.81 1.44
CA VAL A 29 22.03 -7.60 2.04
C VAL A 29 21.03 -6.46 2.26
N LEU A 30 19.76 -6.68 1.94
CA LEU A 30 18.69 -5.70 2.17
C LEU A 30 18.34 -5.58 3.66
N SER A 31 18.10 -4.35 4.11
CA SER A 31 17.53 -4.04 5.43
C SER A 31 16.10 -4.60 5.57
N GLY A 32 15.54 -4.57 6.78
CA GLY A 32 14.15 -4.98 7.01
C GLY A 32 13.14 -4.19 6.17
N GLY A 33 13.28 -2.86 6.14
CA GLY A 33 12.44 -1.97 5.32
C GLY A 33 12.60 -2.20 3.82
N GLU A 34 13.84 -2.42 3.35
CA GLU A 34 14.10 -2.79 1.95
C GLU A 34 13.48 -4.16 1.60
N LYS A 35 13.54 -5.16 2.46
CA LYS A 35 12.86 -6.44 2.20
C LYS A 35 11.34 -6.28 2.12
N GLY A 36 10.76 -5.45 2.99
CA GLY A 36 9.33 -5.10 2.95
C GLY A 36 8.94 -4.46 1.61
N ARG A 37 9.64 -3.40 1.20
CA ARG A 37 9.40 -2.73 -0.10
C ARG A 37 9.53 -3.70 -1.28
N MET A 38 10.53 -4.59 -1.27
CA MET A 38 10.74 -5.56 -2.36
C MET A 38 9.59 -6.56 -2.47
N MET A 39 9.06 -7.00 -1.32
CA MET A 39 7.93 -7.92 -1.27
C MET A 39 6.67 -7.29 -1.87
N PHE A 40 6.37 -6.02 -1.56
CA PHE A 40 5.28 -5.29 -2.20
C PHE A 40 5.47 -5.14 -3.70
N GLY A 41 6.69 -4.87 -4.16
CA GLY A 41 6.99 -4.77 -5.60
C GLY A 41 6.71 -6.06 -6.33
N LYS A 42 7.18 -7.18 -5.78
CA LYS A 42 6.88 -8.50 -6.32
C LYS A 42 5.38 -8.77 -6.37
N LEU A 43 4.65 -8.40 -5.32
CA LEU A 43 3.21 -8.62 -5.23
C LEU A 43 2.43 -7.76 -6.25
N LEU A 44 2.77 -6.47 -6.39
CA LEU A 44 2.15 -5.58 -7.36
C LEU A 44 2.43 -6.01 -8.81
N LEU A 45 3.60 -6.58 -9.07
CA LEU A 45 3.94 -7.14 -10.39
C LEU A 45 3.11 -8.37 -10.77
N GLN A 46 2.49 -9.06 -9.81
CA GLN A 46 1.53 -10.13 -10.11
C GLN A 46 0.20 -9.58 -10.65
N LYS A 47 -0.01 -8.26 -10.59
CA LYS A 47 -1.24 -7.58 -11.02
C LYS A 47 -2.51 -8.27 -10.50
N PRO A 48 -2.62 -8.53 -9.17
CA PRO A 48 -3.83 -9.15 -8.64
C PRO A 48 -5.05 -8.26 -8.90
N ASN A 49 -6.24 -8.88 -8.98
CA ASN A 49 -7.50 -8.13 -9.04
C ASN A 49 -7.89 -7.57 -7.67
N ILE A 50 -7.53 -8.29 -6.60
CA ILE A 50 -7.84 -7.95 -5.21
C ILE A 50 -6.58 -8.16 -4.38
N LEU A 51 -6.22 -7.15 -3.59
CA LEU A 51 -5.13 -7.21 -2.64
C LEU A 51 -5.69 -7.01 -1.22
N ILE A 52 -5.41 -7.96 -0.33
CA ILE A 52 -5.81 -7.94 1.08
C ILE A 52 -4.57 -7.77 1.93
N MET A 53 -4.59 -6.82 2.87
CA MET A 53 -3.47 -6.53 3.76
C MET A 53 -3.93 -6.36 5.21
N ASP A 54 -3.14 -6.85 6.14
CA ASP A 54 -3.38 -6.71 7.58
C ASP A 54 -2.18 -6.00 8.20
N GLU A 55 -2.43 -4.82 8.79
CA GLU A 55 -1.42 -3.90 9.36
C GLU A 55 -0.20 -3.68 8.43
N PRO A 56 -0.41 -3.21 7.17
CA PRO A 56 0.63 -3.17 6.15
C PRO A 56 1.80 -2.23 6.47
N THR A 57 1.60 -1.24 7.35
CA THR A 57 2.62 -0.25 7.74
C THR A 57 3.40 -0.67 8.99
N ASN A 58 3.03 -1.77 9.65
CA ASN A 58 3.66 -2.18 10.89
C ASN A 58 5.13 -2.58 10.65
N HIS A 59 6.00 -2.19 11.58
CA HIS A 59 7.46 -2.39 11.51
C HIS A 59 8.16 -1.71 10.31
N MET A 60 7.48 -0.81 9.58
CA MET A 60 8.07 -0.03 8.50
C MET A 60 8.59 1.31 9.02
N ASP A 61 9.67 1.79 8.42
CA ASP A 61 10.09 3.18 8.56
C ASP A 61 9.22 4.10 7.67
N MET A 62 9.27 5.40 7.95
CA MET A 62 8.46 6.42 7.25
C MET A 62 8.68 6.39 5.74
N GLU A 63 9.93 6.25 5.29
CA GLU A 63 10.28 6.18 3.87
C GLU A 63 9.61 4.98 3.19
N SER A 64 9.57 3.84 3.86
CA SER A 64 8.92 2.64 3.34
C SER A 64 7.40 2.77 3.32
N ILE A 65 6.79 3.44 4.29
CA ILE A 65 5.33 3.73 4.31
C ILE A 65 4.95 4.63 3.13
N GLU A 66 5.67 5.73 2.92
CA GLU A 66 5.43 6.64 1.79
C GLU A 66 5.54 5.92 0.45
N SER A 67 6.58 5.08 0.32
CA SER A 67 6.82 4.29 -0.88
C SER A 67 5.70 3.29 -1.16
N LEU A 68 5.17 2.65 -0.11
CA LEU A 68 4.01 1.77 -0.22
C LEU A 68 2.74 2.54 -0.62
N ASN A 69 2.46 3.68 0.02
CA ASN A 69 1.34 4.54 -0.32
C ASN A 69 1.35 4.96 -1.80
N MET A 70 2.49 5.45 -2.31
CA MET A 70 2.62 5.83 -3.73
C MET A 70 2.40 4.66 -4.69
N ALA A 71 2.78 3.45 -4.29
CA ALA A 71 2.59 2.26 -5.11
C ALA A 71 1.11 1.83 -5.15
N LEU A 72 0.42 1.93 -4.02
CA LEU A 72 -0.98 1.54 -3.84
C LEU A 72 -1.97 2.58 -4.39
N GLU A 73 -1.65 3.87 -4.36
CA GLU A 73 -2.51 4.94 -4.91
C GLU A 73 -2.78 4.73 -6.41
N ARG A 74 -1.84 4.11 -7.13
CA ARG A 74 -1.95 3.79 -8.56
C ARG A 74 -2.32 2.34 -8.84
N TYR A 75 -2.71 1.59 -7.81
CA TYR A 75 -3.12 0.21 -7.98
C TYR A 75 -4.52 0.15 -8.61
N GLU A 76 -4.62 -0.47 -9.79
CA GLU A 76 -5.89 -0.54 -10.54
C GLU A 76 -6.87 -1.58 -10.00
N GLY A 77 -6.42 -2.45 -9.09
CA GLY A 77 -7.25 -3.48 -8.46
C GLY A 77 -8.01 -2.97 -7.24
N THR A 78 -8.77 -3.86 -6.60
CA THR A 78 -9.42 -3.56 -5.31
C THR A 78 -8.44 -3.78 -4.17
N LEU A 79 -8.30 -2.76 -3.31
CA LEU A 79 -7.53 -2.85 -2.08
C LEU A 79 -8.47 -3.04 -0.89
N ILE A 80 -8.18 -4.04 -0.05
CA ILE A 80 -8.84 -4.24 1.25
C ILE A 80 -7.73 -4.25 2.28
N PHE A 81 -7.80 -3.37 3.28
CA PHE A 81 -6.77 -3.30 4.29
C PHE A 81 -7.34 -3.01 5.67
N VAL A 82 -6.64 -3.48 6.69
CA VAL A 82 -6.84 -3.15 8.09
C VAL A 82 -5.57 -2.44 8.57
N THR A 83 -5.73 -1.28 9.21
CA THR A 83 -4.60 -0.52 9.74
C THR A 83 -5.06 0.44 10.83
N HIS A 84 -4.17 0.76 11.76
CA HIS A 84 -4.34 1.86 12.70
C HIS A 84 -3.74 3.20 12.20
N ASP A 85 -3.08 3.21 11.04
CA ASP A 85 -2.43 4.39 10.46
C ASP A 85 -3.44 5.32 9.75
N ARG A 86 -3.75 6.46 10.37
CA ARG A 86 -4.71 7.43 9.85
C ARG A 86 -4.29 8.04 8.51
N GLU A 87 -3.00 8.29 8.29
CA GLU A 87 -2.51 8.87 7.04
C GLU A 87 -2.66 7.88 5.88
N PHE A 88 -2.38 6.60 6.15
CA PHE A 88 -2.60 5.50 5.20
C PHE A 88 -4.08 5.33 4.83
N ILE A 89 -4.98 5.42 5.82
CA ILE A 89 -6.42 5.34 5.56
C ILE A 89 -6.87 6.56 4.75
N SER A 90 -6.48 7.77 5.15
CA SER A 90 -6.86 9.01 4.47
C SER A 90 -6.38 9.08 3.02
N SER A 91 -5.21 8.51 2.71
CA SER A 91 -4.66 8.55 1.36
C SER A 91 -5.26 7.51 0.39
N LEU A 92 -5.74 6.36 0.90
CA LEU A 92 -6.15 5.23 0.05
C LEU A 92 -7.64 4.85 0.17
N ALA A 93 -8.29 5.10 1.30
CA ALA A 93 -9.64 4.60 1.55
C ALA A 93 -10.71 5.38 0.78
N THR A 94 -11.51 4.65 0.01
CA THR A 94 -12.70 5.17 -0.69
C THR A 94 -14.02 4.65 -0.11
N ARG A 95 -13.91 3.75 0.89
CA ARG A 95 -15.01 3.15 1.64
C ARG A 95 -14.46 2.66 2.98
N VAL A 96 -15.18 2.92 4.06
CA VAL A 96 -14.81 2.56 5.42
C VAL A 96 -15.81 1.54 5.95
N PHE A 97 -15.29 0.43 6.46
CA PHE A 97 -16.07 -0.53 7.25
C PHE A 97 -15.66 -0.36 8.71
N ASP A 98 -16.53 0.23 9.53
CA ASP A 98 -16.29 0.37 10.96
C ASP A 98 -17.01 -0.75 11.73
N MET A 99 -16.26 -1.47 12.57
CA MET A 99 -16.77 -2.55 13.39
C MET A 99 -17.08 -2.01 14.79
N THR A 100 -18.34 -1.70 15.04
CA THR A 100 -18.82 -1.18 16.32
C THR A 100 -19.40 -2.29 17.19
N GLY A 101 -19.67 -1.99 18.47
CA GLY A 101 -20.36 -2.93 19.36
C GLY A 101 -21.81 -3.25 18.94
N GLU A 102 -22.41 -2.45 18.05
CA GLU A 102 -23.78 -2.61 17.56
C GLU A 102 -23.84 -3.30 16.19
N GLY A 103 -22.71 -3.44 15.50
CA GLY A 103 -22.62 -4.08 14.19
C GLY A 103 -21.54 -3.47 13.30
N ILE A 104 -21.64 -3.72 11.99
CA ILE A 104 -20.72 -3.14 11.00
C ILE A 104 -21.40 -1.94 10.34
N VAL A 105 -20.75 -0.79 10.42
CA VAL A 105 -21.12 0.41 9.65
C VAL A 105 -20.39 0.37 8.32
N ASP A 106 -21.15 0.44 7.24
CA ASP A 106 -20.65 0.49 5.87
C ASP A 106 -20.78 1.92 5.33
N PHE A 107 -19.67 2.66 5.34
CA PHE A 107 -19.61 4.05 4.87
C PHE A 107 -18.91 4.15 3.52
N LYS A 108 -19.59 4.73 2.52
CA LYS A 108 -19.01 4.98 1.19
C LYS A 108 -18.56 6.42 1.10
N GLY A 109 -17.25 6.63 1.04
CA GLY A 109 -16.63 7.94 1.09
C GLY A 109 -15.22 7.85 1.66
N SER A 110 -14.55 8.99 1.73
CA SER A 110 -13.22 9.09 2.33
C SER A 110 -13.27 8.92 3.85
N TYR A 111 -12.12 8.70 4.46
CA TYR A 111 -12.02 8.64 5.91
C TYR A 111 -12.35 9.98 6.59
N GLU A 112 -12.04 11.11 5.96
CA GLU A 112 -12.38 12.44 6.48
C GLU A 112 -13.90 12.69 6.49
N GLU A 113 -14.57 12.27 5.42
CA GLU A 113 -16.04 12.31 5.34
C GLU A 113 -16.67 11.41 6.39
N TYR A 114 -16.06 10.23 6.63
CA TYR A 114 -16.49 9.33 7.69
C TYR A 114 -16.39 10.00 9.07
N LEU A 115 -15.23 10.54 9.44
CA LEU A 115 -15.03 11.21 10.74
C LEU A 115 -16.00 12.39 10.94
N SER A 116 -16.21 13.18 9.88
CA SER A 116 -17.17 14.28 9.89
C SER A 116 -18.60 13.79 10.12
N SER A 117 -18.99 12.65 9.53
CA SER A 117 -20.31 12.02 9.74
C SER A 117 -20.53 11.55 11.18
N GLN A 118 -19.44 11.22 11.89
CA GLN A 118 -19.46 10.82 13.30
C GLN A 118 -19.41 12.01 14.26
N GLY A 119 -19.29 13.25 13.75
CA GLY A 119 -19.15 14.45 14.58
C GLY A 119 -17.80 14.55 15.30
N ILE A 120 -16.77 13.85 14.81
CA ILE A 120 -15.42 13.86 15.35
C ILE A 120 -14.59 14.82 14.50
N GLN A 121 -14.21 15.97 15.06
CA GLN A 121 -13.30 16.96 14.44
C GLN A 121 -12.18 17.34 15.41
#